data_AF-A0AAE4ZY68-F1
#
_entry.id   AF-A0AAE4ZY68-F1
#
_cell.length_a   1.000
_cell.length_b   1.000
_cell.length_c   1.000
_cell.angle_alpha   90.00
_cell.angle_beta   90.00
_cell.angle_gamma   90.00
#
_symmetry.space_group_name_H-M   'P 1'
#
loop_
_entity.id
_entity.type
_entity.pdbx_description
1 polymer ?
#
loop_
_entity_poly.entity_id
_entity_poly.type
_entity_poly.pdbx_seq_one_letter_code
_entity_poly.pdbx_strand_id
1 'polypeptide(L)'
;MNRGSEMALELARRLSSIPGLIVAGYGKHAAESQDVEHDPSKLMVILKGLSVTGPQAAKFMIEECNIVPEMSGPNYVLMLISGAHGPSDVEAIEKAFRALAERFPAKPESAKDQEALSLEDEVSRLTGKMPRPERTMLLRDAFLSVARPVPVEEAAGRISADTIVIYPPGSPLLTPGERIDLEVVEYIVSARKAGLNVLGRGIRGGEGEMRVYCVESS
;
A
#
# COMPACT_ATOMS: atom_id res chain seq x y z
N MET A 1 -30.98 -8.02 0.75
CA MET A 1 -29.71 -7.41 1.20
C MET A 1 -29.76 -7.22 2.70
N ASN A 2 -28.63 -7.32 3.39
CA ASN A 2 -28.57 -6.94 4.81
C ASN A 2 -28.19 -5.45 4.92
N ARG A 3 -28.52 -4.82 6.05
CA ARG A 3 -28.30 -3.38 6.30
C ARG A 3 -26.85 -2.94 6.02
N GLY A 4 -25.87 -3.77 6.36
CA GLY A 4 -24.44 -3.46 6.12
C GLY A 4 -24.11 -3.33 4.63
N SER A 5 -24.63 -4.23 3.80
CA SER A 5 -24.43 -4.17 2.34
C SER A 5 -25.09 -2.93 1.73
N GLU A 6 -26.27 -2.55 2.21
CA GLU A 6 -26.96 -1.34 1.74
C GLU A 6 -26.18 -0.07 2.05
N MET A 7 -25.67 0.05 3.29
CA MET A 7 -24.83 1.18 3.70
C MET A 7 -23.52 1.24 2.91
N ALA A 8 -22.89 0.10 2.66
CA ALA A 8 -21.65 0.06 1.88
C ALA A 8 -21.88 0.48 0.41
N LEU A 9 -22.97 0.03 -0.21
CA LEU A 9 -23.35 0.43 -1.57
C LEU A 9 -23.76 1.92 -1.64
N GLU A 10 -24.38 2.45 -0.60
CA GLU A 10 -24.67 3.88 -0.49
C GLU A 10 -23.39 4.71 -0.37
N LEU A 11 -22.50 4.33 0.53
CA LEU A 11 -21.21 5.00 0.70
C LEU A 11 -20.40 4.94 -0.59
N ALA A 12 -20.31 3.78 -1.24
CA ALA A 12 -19.62 3.63 -2.53
C ALA A 12 -20.13 4.62 -3.59
N ARG A 13 -21.45 4.81 -3.69
CA ARG A 13 -22.06 5.79 -4.60
C ARG A 13 -21.71 7.23 -4.22
N ARG A 14 -21.80 7.59 -2.94
CA ARG A 14 -21.44 8.93 -2.43
C ARG A 14 -19.98 9.25 -2.71
N LEU A 15 -19.06 8.33 -2.39
CA LEU A 15 -17.63 8.50 -2.64
C LEU A 15 -17.30 8.57 -4.14
N SER A 16 -17.99 7.80 -4.99
CA SER A 16 -17.82 7.86 -6.45
C SER A 16 -18.24 9.21 -7.06
N SER A 17 -18.98 10.05 -6.31
CA SER A 17 -19.36 11.40 -6.74
C SER A 17 -18.31 12.47 -6.41
N ILE A 18 -17.32 12.15 -5.58
CA ILE A 18 -16.27 13.07 -5.16
C ILE A 18 -15.18 13.11 -6.26
N PRO A 19 -14.89 14.28 -6.87
CA PRO A 19 -13.84 14.40 -7.86
C PRO A 19 -12.48 13.97 -7.31
N GLY A 20 -11.73 13.21 -8.12
CA GLY A 20 -10.40 12.72 -7.78
C GLY A 20 -10.37 11.36 -7.05
N LEU A 21 -11.53 10.86 -6.61
CA LEU A 21 -11.66 9.52 -6.03
C LEU A 21 -12.20 8.51 -7.05
N ILE A 22 -11.73 7.27 -6.92
CA ILE A 22 -12.26 6.13 -7.66
C ILE A 22 -12.57 5.02 -6.65
N VAL A 23 -13.80 4.50 -6.65
CA VAL A 23 -14.15 3.33 -5.84
C VAL A 23 -14.10 2.09 -6.73
N ALA A 24 -13.18 1.16 -6.44
CA ALA A 24 -12.98 -0.03 -7.26
C ALA A 24 -14.26 -0.89 -7.30
N GLY A 25 -14.69 -1.32 -8.49
CA GLY A 25 -15.90 -2.14 -8.66
C GLY A 25 -17.21 -1.34 -8.67
N TYR A 26 -17.17 0.00 -8.58
CA TYR A 26 -18.36 0.84 -8.53
C TYR A 26 -18.34 2.00 -9.53
N GLY A 27 -19.53 2.51 -9.85
CA GLY A 27 -19.71 3.63 -10.78
C GLY A 27 -19.20 3.28 -12.18
N LYS A 28 -18.30 4.13 -12.71
CA LYS A 28 -17.67 3.92 -14.03
C LYS A 28 -16.61 2.81 -14.04
N HIS A 29 -16.27 2.25 -12.89
CA HIS A 29 -15.25 1.22 -12.70
C HIS A 29 -15.85 -0.08 -12.17
N ALA A 30 -17.13 -0.33 -12.44
CA ALA A 30 -17.77 -1.61 -12.18
C ALA A 30 -17.09 -2.72 -13.00
N ALA A 31 -16.91 -3.90 -12.39
CA ALA A 31 -16.18 -5.01 -13.01
C ALA A 31 -16.81 -5.40 -14.36
N GLU A 32 -15.97 -5.55 -15.39
CA GLU A 32 -16.38 -5.98 -16.73
C GLU A 32 -16.49 -7.51 -16.86
N SER A 33 -15.83 -8.27 -15.97
CA SER A 33 -15.78 -9.73 -16.02
C SER A 33 -16.82 -10.40 -15.13
N GLN A 34 -17.55 -11.38 -15.66
CA GLN A 34 -18.55 -12.15 -14.91
C GLN A 34 -17.95 -13.10 -13.85
N ASP A 35 -16.65 -13.35 -13.87
CA ASP A 35 -15.96 -14.30 -12.98
C ASP A 35 -15.37 -13.66 -11.71
N VAL A 36 -15.52 -12.34 -11.53
CA VAL A 36 -14.99 -11.60 -10.37
C VAL A 36 -16.13 -10.87 -9.68
N GLU A 37 -16.45 -11.30 -8.46
CA GLU A 37 -17.45 -10.64 -7.61
C GLU A 37 -16.76 -9.80 -6.54
N HIS A 38 -17.20 -8.54 -6.41
CA HIS A 38 -16.71 -7.64 -5.38
C HIS A 38 -17.50 -7.83 -4.07
N ASP A 39 -16.78 -8.03 -2.97
CA ASP A 39 -17.38 -7.99 -1.63
C ASP A 39 -17.80 -6.55 -1.30
N PRO A 40 -19.11 -6.25 -1.18
CA PRO A 40 -19.58 -4.89 -0.99
C PRO A 40 -19.16 -4.28 0.34
N SER A 41 -18.82 -5.09 1.34
CA SER A 41 -18.32 -4.60 2.62
C SER A 41 -16.90 -4.03 2.55
N LYS A 42 -16.18 -4.28 1.44
CA LYS A 42 -14.76 -3.91 1.26
C LYS A 42 -14.63 -2.81 0.21
N LEU A 43 -14.67 -1.56 0.65
CA LEU A 43 -14.60 -0.41 -0.24
C LEU A 43 -13.15 0.05 -0.41
N MET A 44 -12.54 -0.34 -1.52
CA MET A 44 -11.22 0.16 -1.92
C MET A 44 -11.37 1.50 -2.65
N VAL A 45 -10.88 2.56 -2.03
CA VAL A 45 -10.94 3.94 -2.55
C VAL A 45 -9.55 4.34 -3.05
N ILE A 46 -9.42 4.43 -4.36
CA ILE A 46 -8.22 4.83 -5.08
C ILE A 46 -8.15 6.35 -5.14
N LEU A 47 -7.00 6.90 -4.78
CA LEU A 47 -6.72 8.33 -4.59
C LEU A 47 -5.97 8.94 -5.77
N LYS A 48 -5.96 8.29 -6.93
CA LYS A 48 -5.14 8.67 -8.10
C LYS A 48 -5.38 10.10 -8.59
N GLY A 49 -6.57 10.67 -8.36
CA GLY A 49 -6.87 12.04 -8.71
C GLY A 49 -6.59 13.06 -7.61
N LEU A 50 -5.93 12.66 -6.52
CA LEU A 50 -5.52 13.52 -5.41
C LEU A 50 -3.99 13.50 -5.28
N SER A 51 -3.40 14.57 -4.74
CA SER A 51 -1.95 14.66 -4.53
C SER A 51 -1.52 14.07 -3.17
N VAL A 52 -1.93 12.83 -2.89
CA VAL A 52 -1.72 12.18 -1.59
C VAL A 52 -1.48 10.68 -1.75
N THR A 53 -0.52 10.13 -1.00
CA THR A 53 -0.32 8.68 -0.90
C THR A 53 -1.34 8.05 0.04
N GLY A 54 -1.57 6.73 -0.06
CA GLY A 54 -2.46 6.04 0.87
C GLY A 54 -2.06 6.19 2.34
N PRO A 55 -0.77 6.06 2.73
CA PRO A 55 -0.35 6.26 4.12
C PRO A 55 -0.57 7.69 4.61
N GLN A 56 -0.31 8.71 3.79
CA GLN A 56 -0.60 10.10 4.13
C GLN A 56 -2.11 10.34 4.31
N ALA A 57 -2.93 9.76 3.44
CA ALA A 57 -4.39 9.84 3.56
C ALA A 57 -4.90 9.14 4.82
N ALA A 58 -4.39 7.95 5.14
CA ALA A 58 -4.75 7.24 6.36
C ALA A 58 -4.36 8.04 7.61
N LYS A 59 -3.15 8.61 7.63
CA LYS A 59 -2.71 9.49 8.72
C LYS A 59 -3.66 10.68 8.91
N PHE A 60 -3.99 11.39 7.83
CA PHE A 60 -4.94 12.50 7.86
C PHE A 60 -6.32 12.07 8.38
N MET A 61 -6.85 10.94 7.88
CA MET A 61 -8.17 10.45 8.30
C MET A 61 -8.19 10.09 9.80
N ILE A 62 -7.11 9.50 10.32
CA ILE A 62 -7.01 9.13 11.74
C ILE A 62 -6.86 10.37 12.61
N GLU A 63 -5.89 11.24 12.30
CA GLU A 63 -5.51 12.37 13.16
C GLU A 63 -6.54 13.51 13.11
N GLU A 64 -7.08 13.81 11.94
CA GLU A 64 -7.93 15.00 11.72
C GLU A 64 -9.43 14.67 11.62
N CYS A 65 -9.77 13.45 11.19
CA CYS A 65 -11.17 13.06 10.98
C CYS A 65 -11.67 11.99 11.95
N ASN A 66 -10.80 11.39 12.78
CA ASN A 66 -11.11 10.27 13.65
C ASN A 66 -11.74 9.07 12.90
N ILE A 67 -11.30 8.85 11.65
CA ILE A 67 -11.68 7.71 10.81
C ILE A 67 -10.45 6.83 10.63
N VAL A 68 -10.58 5.54 10.95
CA VAL A 68 -9.51 4.56 10.81
C VAL A 68 -9.80 3.70 9.57
N PRO A 69 -9.02 3.84 8.48
CA PRO A 69 -9.06 2.88 7.40
C PRO A 69 -8.52 1.52 7.88
N GLU A 70 -9.04 0.43 7.31
CA GLU A 70 -8.52 -0.91 7.60
C GLU A 70 -7.08 -1.07 7.14
N MET A 71 -6.77 -0.55 5.94
CA MET A 71 -5.42 -0.55 5.38
C MET A 71 -5.24 0.57 4.36
N SER A 72 -3.99 0.92 4.09
CA SER A 72 -3.62 1.90 3.06
C SER A 72 -2.48 1.39 2.18
N GLY A 73 -2.72 1.23 0.89
CA GLY A 73 -1.67 0.91 -0.10
C GLY A 73 -0.98 2.17 -0.62
N PRO A 74 -0.15 2.08 -1.67
CA PRO A 74 0.58 3.24 -2.21
C PRO A 74 -0.31 4.44 -2.54
N ASN A 75 -1.48 4.20 -3.15
CA ASN A 75 -2.39 5.24 -3.65
C ASN A 75 -3.87 4.93 -3.38
N TYR A 76 -4.16 4.10 -2.38
CA TYR A 76 -5.52 3.75 -2.03
C TYR A 76 -5.66 3.54 -0.53
N VAL A 77 -6.89 3.62 -0.04
CA VAL A 77 -7.29 3.16 1.29
C VAL A 77 -8.41 2.13 1.16
N LEU A 78 -8.48 1.20 2.10
CA LEU A 78 -9.56 0.23 2.20
C LEU A 78 -10.42 0.56 3.41
N MET A 79 -11.73 0.68 3.19
CA MET A 79 -12.73 0.80 4.25
C MET A 79 -13.49 -0.50 4.40
N LEU A 80 -13.65 -0.97 5.64
CA LEU A 80 -14.52 -2.10 5.97
C LEU A 80 -15.84 -1.60 6.54
N ILE A 81 -16.93 -1.86 5.82
CA ILE A 81 -18.28 -1.49 6.24
C ILE A 81 -19.04 -2.75 6.66
N SER A 82 -19.25 -2.89 7.97
CA SER A 82 -20.00 -3.98 8.58
C SER A 82 -21.42 -3.55 8.98
N GLY A 83 -22.24 -4.51 9.42
CA GLY A 83 -23.58 -4.24 9.97
C GLY A 83 -23.60 -3.42 11.28
N ALA A 84 -22.43 -3.13 11.87
CA ALA A 84 -22.32 -2.24 13.01
C ALA A 84 -22.38 -0.75 12.63
N HIS A 85 -22.20 -0.43 11.35
CA HIS A 85 -22.21 0.95 10.87
C HIS A 85 -23.64 1.42 10.57
N GLY A 86 -23.94 2.66 10.95
CA GLY A 86 -25.19 3.34 10.69
C GLY A 86 -25.03 4.54 9.75
N PRO A 87 -26.14 5.27 9.48
CA PRO A 87 -26.13 6.45 8.62
C PRO A 87 -25.15 7.54 9.05
N SER A 88 -24.97 7.74 10.37
CA SER A 88 -24.01 8.71 10.91
C SER A 88 -22.57 8.37 10.56
N ASP A 89 -22.22 7.08 10.52
CA ASP A 89 -20.87 6.64 10.15
C ASP A 89 -20.61 6.86 8.67
N VAL A 90 -21.62 6.58 7.82
CA VAL A 90 -21.56 6.87 6.38
C VAL A 90 -21.33 8.36 6.13
N GLU A 91 -22.04 9.24 6.85
CA GLU A 91 -21.87 10.68 6.76
C GLU A 91 -20.48 11.14 7.23
N ALA A 92 -19.98 10.57 8.34
CA ALA A 92 -18.65 10.88 8.86
C ALA A 92 -17.54 10.47 7.88
N ILE A 93 -17.64 9.27 7.29
CA ILE A 93 -16.68 8.78 6.30
C ILE A 93 -16.74 9.64 5.02
N GLU A 94 -17.93 9.95 4.51
CA GLU A 94 -18.07 10.83 3.35
C GLU A 94 -17.43 12.21 3.61
N LYS A 95 -17.68 12.79 4.77
CA LYS A 95 -17.09 14.08 5.17
C LYS A 95 -15.56 14.00 5.24
N ALA A 96 -15.01 12.90 5.77
CA ALA A 96 -13.56 12.70 5.83
C ALA A 96 -12.93 12.65 4.42
N PHE A 97 -13.55 11.95 3.47
CA PHE A 97 -13.07 11.90 2.08
C PHE A 97 -13.19 13.25 1.35
N ARG A 98 -14.24 14.04 1.63
CA ARG A 98 -14.36 15.40 1.10
C ARG A 98 -13.25 16.30 1.64
N ALA A 99 -13.02 16.27 2.95
CA ALA A 99 -11.93 17.02 3.60
C ALA A 99 -10.56 16.59 3.05
N LEU A 100 -10.35 15.29 2.80
CA LEU A 100 -9.14 14.77 2.18
C LEU A 100 -8.94 15.35 0.76
N ALA A 101 -9.99 15.35 -0.07
CA ALA A 101 -9.93 15.88 -1.43
C ALA A 101 -9.69 17.39 -1.47
N GLU A 102 -10.23 18.14 -0.51
CA GLU A 102 -9.99 19.58 -0.34
C GLU A 102 -8.56 19.87 0.14
N ARG A 103 -8.04 19.03 1.04
CA ARG A 103 -6.69 19.19 1.61
C ARG A 103 -5.59 18.83 0.61
N PHE A 104 -5.82 17.84 -0.24
CA PHE A 104 -4.86 17.32 -1.20
C PHE A 104 -5.40 17.35 -2.63
N PRO A 105 -5.74 18.54 -3.16
CA PRO A 105 -6.33 18.67 -4.49
C PRO A 105 -5.34 18.22 -5.56
N ALA A 106 -5.87 17.77 -6.71
CA ALA A 106 -5.04 17.47 -7.88
C ALA A 106 -4.15 18.67 -8.23
N LYS A 107 -2.82 18.47 -8.31
CA LYS A 107 -1.93 19.49 -8.86
C LYS A 107 -1.96 19.43 -10.39
N PRO A 108 -2.07 20.57 -11.09
CA PRO A 108 -1.94 20.59 -12.55
C PRO A 108 -0.52 20.13 -12.94
N GLU A 109 -0.39 19.43 -14.08
CA GLU A 109 0.89 18.86 -14.54
C GLU A 109 2.02 19.90 -14.63
N SER A 110 1.69 21.17 -14.88
CA SER A 110 2.62 22.28 -14.97
C SER A 110 3.13 22.82 -13.62
N ALA A 111 2.51 22.45 -12.49
CA ALA A 111 2.85 22.92 -11.14
C ALA A 111 3.31 21.78 -10.22
N LYS A 112 3.73 20.65 -10.80
CA LYS A 112 4.32 19.56 -10.03
C LYS A 112 5.75 19.93 -9.65
N ASP A 113 5.93 20.36 -8.41
CA ASP A 113 7.25 20.54 -7.81
C ASP A 113 7.99 19.18 -7.74
N GLN A 114 9.32 19.20 -7.61
CA GLN A 114 10.15 17.99 -7.63
C GLN A 114 9.74 16.92 -6.61
N GLU A 115 9.21 17.34 -5.46
CA GLU A 115 8.74 16.43 -4.40
C GLU A 115 7.44 15.70 -4.75
N ALA A 116 6.55 16.33 -5.54
CA ALA A 116 5.34 15.66 -6.02
C ALA A 116 5.67 14.65 -7.13
N LEU A 117 6.62 15.00 -8.01
CA LEU A 117 7.11 14.11 -9.06
C LEU A 117 7.80 12.87 -8.48
N SER A 118 8.63 13.05 -7.45
CA SER A 118 9.30 11.91 -6.82
C SER A 118 8.31 10.97 -6.15
N LEU A 119 7.29 11.47 -5.46
CA LEU A 119 6.24 10.64 -4.85
C LEU A 119 5.41 9.89 -5.88
N GLU A 120 5.04 10.53 -6.99
CA GLU A 120 4.32 9.88 -8.09
C GLU A 120 5.14 8.75 -8.73
N ASP A 121 6.44 8.96 -8.93
CA ASP A 121 7.34 7.95 -9.46
C ASP A 121 7.44 6.73 -8.52
N GLU A 122 7.59 6.95 -7.21
CA GLU A 122 7.64 5.85 -6.23
C GLU A 122 6.31 5.08 -6.20
N VAL A 123 5.18 5.78 -6.19
CA VAL A 123 3.84 5.15 -6.24
C VAL A 123 3.64 4.38 -7.55
N SER A 124 4.09 4.92 -8.68
CA SER A 124 3.99 4.25 -9.98
C SER A 124 4.78 2.95 -10.02
N ARG A 125 5.97 2.91 -9.40
CA ARG A 125 6.75 1.66 -9.26
C ARG A 125 6.03 0.62 -8.42
N LEU A 126 5.43 1.04 -7.30
CA LEU A 126 4.74 0.15 -6.37
C LEU A 126 3.39 -0.38 -6.88
N THR A 127 2.75 0.36 -7.77
CA THR A 127 1.51 -0.05 -8.44
C THR A 127 1.75 -0.82 -9.74
N GLY A 128 3.02 -0.93 -10.15
CA GLY A 128 3.46 -1.71 -11.30
C GLY A 128 3.63 -3.20 -11.01
N LYS A 129 4.51 -3.85 -11.77
CA LYS A 129 4.81 -5.28 -11.59
C LYS A 129 5.69 -5.46 -10.36
N MET A 130 5.20 -6.22 -9.38
CA MET A 130 6.01 -6.61 -8.22
C MET A 130 7.20 -7.49 -8.67
N PRO A 131 8.42 -7.24 -8.15
CA PRO A 131 9.58 -8.07 -8.43
C PRO A 131 9.32 -9.53 -8.08
N ARG A 132 9.94 -10.45 -8.81
CA ARG A 132 9.88 -11.89 -8.56
C ARG A 132 11.30 -12.43 -8.41
N PRO A 133 11.88 -12.35 -7.20
CA PRO A 133 13.23 -12.82 -6.93
C PRO A 133 13.43 -14.28 -7.36
N GLU A 134 14.61 -14.60 -7.88
CA GLU A 134 14.95 -15.98 -8.21
C GLU A 134 15.35 -16.75 -6.95
N ARG A 135 14.75 -17.92 -6.75
CA ARG A 135 15.16 -18.86 -5.70
C ARG A 135 16.46 -19.57 -6.09
N THR A 136 17.53 -19.28 -5.35
CA THR A 136 18.88 -19.84 -5.58
C THR A 136 19.28 -20.90 -4.57
N MET A 137 18.61 -20.95 -3.42
CA MET A 137 18.87 -21.89 -2.33
C MET A 137 17.55 -22.43 -1.76
N LEU A 138 17.59 -23.56 -1.04
CA LEU A 138 16.43 -24.02 -0.28
C LEU A 138 16.13 -23.03 0.85
N LEU A 139 14.85 -22.70 1.05
CA LEU A 139 14.43 -21.80 2.12
C LEU A 139 14.96 -22.25 3.49
N ARG A 140 14.89 -23.55 3.78
CA ARG A 140 15.41 -24.12 5.03
C ARG A 140 16.92 -23.88 5.21
N ASP A 141 17.70 -24.07 4.15
CA ASP A 141 19.16 -23.94 4.23
C ASP A 141 19.58 -22.49 4.41
N ALA A 142 18.94 -21.57 3.67
CA ALA A 142 19.17 -20.15 3.82
C ALA A 142 18.74 -19.65 5.21
N PHE A 143 17.59 -20.11 5.71
CA PHE A 143 17.09 -19.74 7.04
C PHE A 143 17.99 -20.23 8.18
N LEU A 144 18.58 -21.42 8.04
CA LEU A 144 19.50 -22.01 9.05
C LEU A 144 20.98 -21.63 8.83
N SER A 145 21.28 -20.85 7.78
CA SER A 145 22.64 -20.43 7.48
C SER A 145 23.19 -19.43 8.49
N VAL A 146 24.52 -19.31 8.53
CA VAL A 146 25.15 -18.14 9.14
C VAL A 146 24.83 -16.94 8.26
N ALA A 147 24.27 -15.89 8.85
CA ALA A 147 23.79 -14.72 8.12
C ALA A 147 24.27 -13.42 8.76
N ARG A 148 24.59 -12.43 7.92
CA ARG A 148 25.03 -11.11 8.35
C ARG A 148 24.07 -10.02 7.89
N PRO A 149 23.80 -9.00 8.71
CA PRO A 149 22.99 -7.87 8.30
C PRO A 149 23.78 -7.01 7.31
N VAL A 150 23.18 -6.70 6.17
CA VAL A 150 23.73 -5.84 5.10
C VAL A 150 22.76 -4.68 4.90
N PRO A 151 23.24 -3.43 4.70
CA PRO A 151 22.38 -2.33 4.26
C PRO A 151 21.58 -2.74 3.00
N VAL A 152 20.30 -2.39 2.93
CA VAL A 152 19.41 -2.78 1.81
C VAL A 152 20.03 -2.34 0.47
N GLU A 153 20.61 -1.15 0.43
CA GLU A 153 21.23 -0.54 -0.72
C GLU A 153 22.46 -1.31 -1.23
N GLU A 154 23.10 -2.10 -0.36
CA GLU A 154 24.29 -2.92 -0.66
C GLU A 154 23.96 -4.42 -0.79
N ALA A 155 22.68 -4.78 -0.70
CA ALA A 155 22.24 -6.18 -0.68
C ALA A 155 22.15 -6.80 -2.09
N ALA A 156 22.22 -5.99 -3.15
CA ALA A 156 22.11 -6.46 -4.52
C ALA A 156 23.14 -7.56 -4.85
N GLY A 157 22.67 -8.64 -5.49
CA GLY A 157 23.45 -9.82 -5.84
C GLY A 157 23.63 -10.87 -4.73
N ARG A 158 23.22 -10.56 -3.49
CA ARG A 158 23.35 -11.50 -2.34
C ARG A 158 22.16 -12.44 -2.24
N ILE A 159 22.30 -13.50 -1.44
CA ILE A 159 21.21 -14.44 -1.12
C ILE A 159 20.60 -14.02 0.21
N SER A 160 19.28 -13.83 0.23
CA SER A 160 18.56 -13.51 1.46
C SER A 160 18.58 -14.66 2.45
N ALA A 161 18.82 -14.35 3.72
CA ALA A 161 18.51 -15.19 4.86
C ALA A 161 17.33 -14.61 5.70
N ASP A 162 16.68 -13.57 5.18
CA ASP A 162 15.58 -12.84 5.80
C ASP A 162 14.29 -12.98 4.98
N THR A 163 13.16 -12.74 5.63
CA THR A 163 11.87 -12.55 4.96
C THR A 163 11.55 -11.06 4.99
N ILE A 164 11.44 -10.43 3.82
CA ILE A 164 11.03 -9.03 3.71
C ILE A 164 9.58 -8.97 3.25
N VAL A 165 8.76 -8.28 4.03
CA VAL A 165 7.32 -8.12 3.78
C VAL A 165 7.01 -6.64 3.66
N ILE A 166 6.25 -6.26 2.63
CA ILE A 166 5.71 -4.91 2.49
C ILE A 166 4.23 -4.96 2.83
N TYR A 167 3.83 -4.11 3.77
CA TYR A 167 2.46 -4.00 4.22
C TYR A 167 1.90 -2.60 3.93
N PRO A 168 0.70 -2.53 3.32
CA PRO A 168 -0.07 -3.60 2.65
C PRO A 168 0.52 -4.01 1.28
N PRO A 169 0.20 -5.21 0.74
CA PRO A 169 -0.79 -6.19 1.21
C PRO A 169 -0.30 -7.13 2.33
N GLY A 170 0.98 -7.11 2.69
CA GLY A 170 1.52 -7.99 3.73
C GLY A 170 1.99 -9.36 3.22
N SER A 171 2.04 -9.56 1.90
CA SER A 171 2.69 -10.72 1.30
C SER A 171 4.21 -10.55 1.28
N PRO A 172 5.00 -11.64 1.42
CA PRO A 172 6.44 -11.58 1.28
C PRO A 172 6.85 -11.05 -0.11
N LEU A 173 7.72 -10.03 -0.12
CA LEU A 173 8.46 -9.62 -1.31
C LEU A 173 9.67 -10.54 -1.52
N LEU A 174 10.32 -10.92 -0.42
CA LEU A 174 11.54 -11.71 -0.39
C LEU A 174 11.43 -12.77 0.70
N THR A 175 11.92 -13.96 0.40
CA THR A 175 12.00 -15.11 1.31
C THR A 175 13.44 -15.64 1.39
N PRO A 176 13.81 -16.36 2.46
CA PRO A 176 15.15 -16.93 2.56
C PRO A 176 15.47 -17.84 1.38
N GLY A 177 16.66 -17.69 0.82
CA GLY A 177 17.17 -18.45 -0.32
C GLY A 177 16.91 -17.81 -1.67
N GLU A 178 16.21 -16.69 -1.72
CA GLU A 178 16.06 -15.87 -2.92
C GLU A 178 17.22 -14.89 -3.09
N ARG A 179 17.60 -14.63 -4.35
CA ARG A 179 18.58 -13.61 -4.70
C ARG A 179 17.96 -12.23 -4.62
N ILE A 180 18.68 -11.30 -4.00
CA ILE A 180 18.28 -9.90 -3.90
C ILE A 180 18.78 -9.19 -5.14
N ASP A 181 17.93 -9.01 -6.15
CA ASP A 181 18.28 -8.25 -7.34
C ASP A 181 18.09 -6.74 -7.12
N LEU A 182 18.66 -5.91 -8.00
CA LEU A 182 18.55 -4.44 -7.91
C LEU A 182 17.08 -3.97 -7.88
N GLU A 183 16.22 -4.61 -8.67
CA GLU A 183 14.78 -4.32 -8.70
C GLU A 183 14.12 -4.52 -7.31
N VAL A 184 14.58 -5.51 -6.54
CA VAL A 184 14.08 -5.78 -5.18
C VAL A 184 14.51 -4.67 -4.22
N VAL A 185 15.77 -4.24 -4.32
CA VAL A 185 16.32 -3.13 -3.52
C VAL A 185 15.54 -1.85 -3.81
N GLU A 186 15.38 -1.51 -5.09
CA GLU A 186 14.61 -0.34 -5.53
C GLU A 186 13.18 -0.40 -5.01
N TYR A 187 12.51 -1.54 -5.12
CA TYR A 187 11.13 -1.71 -4.64
C TYR A 187 11.00 -1.52 -3.12
N ILE A 188 11.94 -2.02 -2.32
CA ILE A 188 11.97 -1.82 -0.87
C ILE A 188 12.13 -0.33 -0.52
N VAL A 189 13.06 0.34 -1.20
CA VAL A 189 13.33 1.78 -0.99
C VAL A 189 12.12 2.62 -1.40
N SER A 190 11.51 2.34 -2.55
CA SER A 190 10.28 2.97 -3.02
C SER A 190 9.14 2.80 -2.02
N ALA A 191 8.95 1.59 -1.49
CA ALA A 191 7.91 1.29 -0.50
C ALA A 191 8.09 2.13 0.78
N ARG A 192 9.33 2.23 1.28
CA ARG A 192 9.64 3.04 2.45
C ARG A 192 9.35 4.53 2.20
N LYS A 193 9.78 5.07 1.06
CA LYS A 193 9.56 6.48 0.69
C LYS A 193 8.07 6.81 0.52
N ALA A 194 7.29 5.88 -0.01
CA ALA A 194 5.84 6.00 -0.12
C ALA A 194 5.11 5.90 1.24
N GLY A 195 5.84 5.69 2.35
CA GLY A 195 5.28 5.59 3.70
C GLY A 195 4.69 4.21 4.02
N LEU A 196 5.00 3.18 3.23
CA LEU A 196 4.55 1.82 3.52
C LEU A 196 5.40 1.18 4.62
N ASN A 197 4.80 0.21 5.31
CA ASN A 197 5.49 -0.56 6.33
C ASN A 197 6.32 -1.65 5.67
N VAL A 198 7.65 -1.52 5.71
CA VAL A 198 8.56 -2.61 5.39
C VAL A 198 8.94 -3.34 6.68
N LEU A 199 8.74 -4.65 6.70
CA LEU A 199 9.00 -5.56 7.81
C LEU A 199 10.11 -6.55 7.42
N GLY A 200 10.98 -6.87 8.37
CA GLY A 200 12.08 -7.82 8.20
C GLY A 200 12.93 -7.91 9.47
N ARG A 201 13.76 -8.96 9.63
CA ARG A 201 14.58 -9.16 10.83
C ARG A 201 15.55 -8.00 11.07
N GLY A 202 16.09 -7.43 9.99
CA GLY A 202 17.01 -6.30 10.04
C GLY A 202 16.33 -4.93 9.95
N ILE A 203 15.01 -4.88 9.87
CA ILE A 203 14.25 -3.64 9.67
C ILE A 203 13.59 -3.25 10.98
N ARG A 204 14.08 -2.18 11.60
CA ARG A 204 13.48 -1.57 12.79
C ARG A 204 12.55 -0.43 12.36
N GLY A 205 11.38 -0.31 12.98
CA GLY A 205 10.46 0.79 12.70
C GLY A 205 11.07 2.15 13.08
N GLY A 206 11.09 3.11 12.14
CA GLY A 206 11.64 4.46 12.32
C GLY A 206 12.63 4.87 11.22
N GLU A 207 13.33 6.00 11.39
CA GLU A 207 14.40 6.55 10.51
C GLU A 207 15.72 5.76 10.57
N GLY A 208 15.68 4.50 11.01
CA GLY A 208 16.86 3.65 11.07
C GLY A 208 17.28 3.15 9.68
N GLU A 209 18.57 2.91 9.50
CA GLU A 209 19.10 2.22 8.32
C GLU A 209 18.40 0.85 8.16
N MET A 210 17.81 0.61 6.99
CA MET A 210 17.18 -0.68 6.69
C MET A 210 18.27 -1.69 6.37
N ARG A 211 18.23 -2.83 7.05
CA ARG A 211 19.15 -3.94 6.78
C ARG A 211 18.40 -5.21 6.43
N VAL A 212 19.00 -6.01 5.55
CA VAL A 212 18.54 -7.35 5.19
C VAL A 212 19.62 -8.33 5.58
N TYR A 213 19.24 -9.40 6.26
CA TYR A 213 20.20 -10.45 6.55
C TYR A 213 20.45 -11.31 5.31
N CYS A 214 21.71 -11.43 4.94
CA CYS A 214 22.16 -12.20 3.80
C CYS A 214 22.96 -13.42 4.27
N VAL A 215 22.87 -14.52 3.52
CA VAL A 215 23.69 -15.72 3.72
C VAL A 215 25.17 -15.33 3.62
N GLU A 216 25.97 -15.73 4.60
CA GLU A 216 27.42 -15.53 4.57
C GLU A 216 28.03 -16.53 3.58
N SER A 217 28.70 -16.01 2.55
CA SER A 217 29.43 -16.85 1.60
C SER A 217 30.69 -17.39 2.29
N SER A 218 30.80 -18.71 2.38
CA SER A 218 31.99 -19.43 2.85
C SER A 218 33.22 -19.14 2.00
#